data_AF-X1QHY9-F1
#
_entry.id   AF-X1QHY9-F1
#
_cell.length_a   1.000
_cell.length_b   1.000
_cell.length_c   1.000
_cell.angle_alpha   90.00
_cell.angle_beta   90.00
_cell.angle_gamma   90.00
#
_symmetry.space_group_name_H-M   'P 1'
#
loop_
_entity.id
_entity.type
_entity.pdbx_description
1 polymer ?
#
loop_
_entity_poly.entity_id
_entity_poly.type
_entity_poly.pdbx_seq_one_letter_code
_entity_poly.pdbx_strand_id
1 'polypeptide(L)'
;WYSDSGMLLAQVSLPKRLYGQNISELRTGDEIKEAVNLVDVDIRQRLAREIPSLWSWEVFRVDACKNYPLGSDAKVLEILNLLGGRRLPQGKQPPYRGQELSVEWPGKTRRYKAYSKFLETHHDPDAMGILRAEASVQHSYYLRRILKAKKVPLSSVLTLETWAALMGSLPGVVESLLEGVTMDDKELLDLLQEHYGGERVLKLIGFCQLYQRPGGEELLRRIYSRQGYHKLKKLLKDVGIDPGQVKTGGQLPLVK
;
A
#
# COMPACT_ATOMS: atom_id res chain seq x y z
N TRP A 1 -25.48 -5.78 13.05
CA TRP A 1 -26.34 -6.98 12.99
C TRP A 1 -26.04 -7.85 14.20
N TYR A 2 -27.08 -8.31 14.88
CA TYR A 2 -27.02 -9.05 16.15
C TYR A 2 -26.65 -10.51 15.86
N SER A 3 -25.72 -11.11 16.60
CA SER A 3 -25.51 -12.55 16.60
C SER A 3 -26.11 -13.16 17.87
N ASP A 4 -26.56 -14.42 17.78
CA ASP A 4 -27.16 -15.19 18.88
C ASP A 4 -26.25 -15.37 20.12
N SER A 5 -25.00 -14.90 20.04
CA SER A 5 -24.02 -14.86 21.13
C SER A 5 -24.14 -13.64 22.06
N GLY A 6 -25.14 -12.77 21.88
CA GLY A 6 -25.26 -11.52 22.65
C GLY A 6 -24.23 -10.45 22.23
N MET A 7 -23.59 -10.61 21.07
CA MET A 7 -22.65 -9.64 20.52
C MET A 7 -23.32 -8.83 19.40
N LEU A 8 -23.17 -7.51 19.46
CA LEU A 8 -23.50 -6.65 18.33
C LEU A 8 -22.27 -6.47 17.45
N LEU A 9 -22.35 -6.93 16.20
CA LEU A 9 -21.36 -6.59 15.18
C LEU A 9 -21.85 -5.41 14.35
N ALA A 10 -21.16 -4.28 14.42
CA ALA A 10 -21.37 -3.13 13.55
C ALA A 10 -20.12 -2.94 12.66
N GLN A 11 -20.32 -2.90 11.34
CA GLN A 11 -19.29 -2.57 10.36
C GLN A 11 -19.72 -1.30 9.64
N VAL A 12 -18.91 -0.24 9.74
CA VAL A 12 -19.26 1.07 9.22
C VAL A 12 -18.03 1.75 8.61
N SER A 13 -18.18 2.31 7.42
CA SER A 13 -17.20 3.23 6.84
C SER A 13 -17.48 4.64 7.37
N LEU A 14 -16.58 5.17 8.19
CA LEU A 14 -16.72 6.52 8.75
C LEU A 14 -16.78 7.61 7.66
N PRO A 15 -15.93 7.61 6.60
CA PRO A 15 -16.07 8.58 5.52
C PRO A 15 -17.44 8.54 4.83
N LYS A 16 -17.99 7.33 4.60
CA LYS A 16 -19.33 7.18 4.00
C LYS A 16 -20.43 7.76 4.88
N ARG A 17 -20.25 7.74 6.20
CA ARG A 17 -21.21 8.34 7.13
C ARG A 17 -21.14 9.85 7.15
N LEU A 18 -19.95 10.42 7.06
CA LEU A 18 -19.78 11.87 7.08
C LEU A 18 -20.11 12.51 5.72
N TYR A 19 -19.63 11.93 4.62
CA TYR A 19 -19.72 12.54 3.29
C TYR A 19 -20.71 11.86 2.35
N GLY A 20 -21.35 10.75 2.74
CA GLY A 20 -22.24 9.96 1.87
C GLY A 20 -21.52 9.04 0.88
N GLN A 21 -20.20 9.17 0.72
CA GLN A 21 -19.37 8.41 -0.22
C GLN A 21 -18.08 7.87 0.42
N ASN A 22 -17.41 6.92 -0.23
CA ASN A 22 -16.25 6.21 0.31
C ASN A 22 -14.95 6.49 -0.47
N ILE A 23 -14.81 7.70 -0.98
CA ILE A 23 -13.70 8.25 -1.77
C ILE A 23 -12.91 9.26 -0.94
N SER A 24 -13.60 10.18 -0.27
CA SER A 24 -12.97 11.15 0.63
C SER A 24 -12.39 10.48 1.87
N GLU A 25 -11.35 11.10 2.40
CA GLU A 25 -10.68 10.67 3.63
C GLU A 25 -11.01 11.63 4.75
N LEU A 26 -11.07 11.12 5.98
CA LEU A 26 -11.13 11.95 7.17
C LEU A 26 -9.74 12.56 7.37
N ARG A 27 -9.67 13.89 7.46
CA ARG A 27 -8.41 14.64 7.52
C ARG A 27 -8.13 15.16 8.92
N THR A 28 -9.18 15.39 9.70
CA THR A 28 -9.10 16.03 11.01
C THR A 28 -9.71 15.18 12.12
N GLY A 29 -9.26 15.41 13.36
CA GLY A 29 -9.84 14.76 14.53
C GLY A 29 -11.32 15.11 14.75
N ASP A 30 -11.77 16.27 14.30
CA ASP A 30 -13.16 16.69 14.45
C ASP A 30 -14.08 15.99 13.43
N GLU A 31 -13.64 15.83 12.18
CA GLU A 31 -14.34 14.99 11.19
C GLU A 31 -14.49 13.54 11.68
N ILE A 32 -13.43 13.00 12.31
CA ILE A 32 -13.48 11.67 12.93
C ILE A 32 -14.55 11.62 14.03
N LYS A 33 -14.57 12.61 14.93
CA LYS A 33 -15.55 12.67 16.03
C LYS A 33 -16.98 12.76 15.50
N GLU A 34 -17.21 13.63 14.52
CA GLU A 34 -18.51 13.82 13.90
C GLU A 34 -19.00 12.52 13.23
N ALA A 35 -18.13 11.87 12.44
CA ALA A 35 -18.45 10.60 11.81
C ALA A 35 -18.82 9.52 12.83
N VAL A 36 -18.09 9.41 13.95
CA VAL A 36 -18.41 8.45 15.02
C VAL A 36 -19.72 8.79 15.72
N ASN A 37 -20.00 10.06 15.97
CA ASN A 37 -21.25 10.50 16.60
C ASN A 37 -22.46 10.17 15.74
N LEU A 38 -22.37 10.34 14.41
CA LEU A 38 -23.42 9.90 13.47
C LEU A 38 -23.67 8.40 13.58
N VAL A 39 -22.62 7.59 13.74
CA VAL A 39 -22.76 6.14 13.95
C VAL A 39 -23.38 5.82 15.32
N ASP A 40 -23.03 6.57 16.38
CA ASP A 40 -23.60 6.38 17.73
C ASP A 40 -25.10 6.62 17.72
N VAL A 41 -25.53 7.71 17.07
CA VAL A 41 -26.96 8.03 16.88
C VAL A 41 -27.67 6.91 16.10
N ASP A 42 -27.11 6.48 14.96
CA ASP A 42 -27.69 5.42 14.14
C ASP A 42 -27.85 4.10 14.91
N ILE A 43 -26.85 3.71 15.71
CA ILE A 43 -26.88 2.48 16.48
C ILE A 43 -27.88 2.59 17.63
N ARG A 44 -27.92 3.71 18.35
CA ARG A 44 -28.88 3.95 19.44
C ARG A 44 -30.33 3.98 18.94
N GLN A 45 -30.59 4.57 17.77
CA GLN A 45 -31.93 4.58 17.20
C GLN A 45 -32.41 3.16 16.84
N ARG A 46 -31.49 2.26 16.46
CA ARG A 46 -31.82 0.88 16.08
C ARG A 46 -31.90 -0.08 17.26
N LEU A 47 -31.15 0.18 18.31
CA LEU A 47 -31.18 -0.59 19.54
C LEU A 47 -32.10 0.12 20.52
N ALA A 48 -33.32 -0.39 20.70
CA ALA A 48 -34.30 0.13 21.64
C ALA A 48 -33.91 -0.09 23.13
N ARG A 49 -32.63 0.15 23.46
CA ARG A 49 -31.98 -0.06 24.76
C ARG A 49 -30.86 0.94 24.93
N GLU A 50 -30.61 1.32 26.17
CA GLU A 50 -29.41 2.09 26.52
C GLU A 50 -28.16 1.24 26.27
N ILE A 51 -27.25 1.80 25.47
CA ILE A 51 -25.93 1.23 25.22
C ILE A 51 -24.83 2.19 25.69
N PRO A 52 -23.68 1.67 26.15
CA PRO A 52 -22.51 2.49 26.39
C PRO A 52 -22.11 3.26 25.13
N SER A 53 -21.52 4.45 25.30
CA SER A 53 -20.98 5.22 24.18
C SER A 53 -20.06 4.37 23.31
N LEU A 54 -20.20 4.47 21.97
CA LEU A 54 -19.31 3.80 21.01
C LEU A 54 -17.83 4.04 21.28
N TRP A 55 -17.47 5.21 21.82
CA TRP A 55 -16.08 5.53 22.17
C TRP A 55 -15.45 4.55 23.16
N SER A 56 -16.26 3.88 23.98
CA SER A 56 -15.83 2.89 24.97
C SER A 56 -15.81 1.46 24.45
N TRP A 57 -16.30 1.21 23.24
CA TRP A 57 -16.43 -0.14 22.69
C TRP A 57 -15.07 -0.69 22.31
N GLU A 58 -14.87 -2.00 22.54
CA GLU A 58 -13.64 -2.67 22.17
C GLU A 58 -13.60 -2.94 20.66
N VAL A 59 -12.51 -2.52 20.02
CA VAL A 59 -12.31 -2.68 18.58
C VAL A 59 -11.87 -4.10 18.27
N PHE A 60 -12.67 -4.81 17.48
CA PHE A 60 -12.34 -6.15 17.00
C PHE A 60 -11.45 -6.13 15.75
N ARG A 61 -11.74 -5.19 14.85
CA ARG A 61 -11.04 -4.98 13.58
C ARG A 61 -11.03 -3.49 13.25
N VAL A 62 -9.92 -3.02 12.71
CA VAL A 62 -9.79 -1.68 12.15
C VAL A 62 -9.13 -1.80 10.78
N ASP A 63 -9.67 -1.06 9.82
CA ASP A 63 -9.11 -0.94 8.48
C ASP A 63 -8.68 0.51 8.30
N ALA A 64 -7.37 0.75 8.26
CA ALA A 64 -6.79 2.05 7.94
C ALA A 64 -6.56 2.12 6.43
N CYS A 65 -6.90 3.25 5.80
CA CYS A 65 -6.73 3.42 4.36
C CYS A 65 -6.12 4.77 3.99
N LYS A 66 -5.47 4.80 2.82
CA LYS A 66 -4.98 5.98 2.12
C LYS A 66 -5.30 5.89 0.63
N ASN A 67 -5.79 6.97 0.05
CA ASN A 67 -6.13 7.14 -1.35
C ASN A 67 -5.04 7.96 -2.03
N TYR A 68 -4.63 7.49 -3.21
CA TYR A 68 -3.70 8.18 -4.07
C TYR A 68 -4.44 8.57 -5.35
N PRO A 69 -4.74 9.86 -5.55
CA PRO A 69 -5.34 10.33 -6.79
C PRO A 69 -4.26 10.35 -7.88
N LEU A 70 -4.37 9.43 -8.85
CA LEU A 70 -3.42 9.25 -9.95
C LEU A 70 -3.96 9.80 -11.29
N GLY A 71 -5.17 10.33 -11.29
CA GLY A 71 -5.81 10.98 -12.44
C GLY A 71 -6.33 10.05 -13.55
N SER A 72 -5.92 8.77 -13.58
CA SER A 72 -6.45 7.80 -14.54
C SER A 72 -6.38 6.36 -14.02
N ASP A 73 -7.35 5.53 -14.41
CA ASP A 73 -7.34 4.10 -14.05
C ASP A 73 -6.16 3.36 -14.69
N ALA A 74 -5.73 3.75 -15.90
CA ALA A 74 -4.53 3.22 -16.53
C ALA A 74 -3.28 3.36 -15.63
N LYS A 75 -3.10 4.52 -14.98
CA LYS A 75 -2.00 4.74 -14.05
C LYS A 75 -2.17 3.90 -12.77
N VAL A 76 -3.39 3.74 -12.27
CA VAL A 76 -3.68 2.86 -11.13
C VAL A 76 -3.27 1.41 -11.45
N LEU A 77 -3.68 0.89 -12.61
CA LEU A 77 -3.33 -0.46 -13.04
C LEU A 77 -1.83 -0.64 -13.25
N GLU A 78 -1.12 0.37 -13.76
CA GLU A 78 0.35 0.38 -13.85
C GLU A 78 0.99 0.21 -12.46
N ILE A 79 0.59 1.02 -11.48
CA ILE A 79 1.13 0.96 -10.12
C ILE A 79 0.79 -0.38 -9.45
N LEU A 80 -0.45 -0.87 -9.60
CA LEU A 80 -0.81 -2.21 -9.12
C LEU A 80 0.06 -3.29 -9.78
N ASN A 81 0.38 -3.17 -11.07
CA ASN A 81 1.26 -4.10 -11.76
C ASN A 81 2.66 -4.14 -11.12
N LEU A 82 3.22 -2.99 -10.78
CA LEU A 82 4.51 -2.88 -10.08
C LEU A 82 4.46 -3.42 -8.65
N LEU A 83 3.40 -3.13 -7.91
CA LEU A 83 3.22 -3.57 -6.53
C LEU A 83 3.14 -5.10 -6.39
N GLY A 84 2.56 -5.80 -7.37
CA GLY A 84 2.39 -7.26 -7.28
C GLY A 84 3.69 -8.07 -7.31
N GLY A 85 4.85 -7.44 -7.52
CA GLY A 85 6.17 -8.07 -7.31
C GLY A 85 6.86 -7.66 -6.00
N ARG A 86 6.37 -6.62 -5.31
CA ARG A 86 7.09 -6.02 -4.17
C ARG A 86 6.68 -6.64 -2.86
N ARG A 87 7.66 -7.05 -2.05
CA ARG A 87 7.42 -7.45 -0.66
C ARG A 87 7.33 -6.23 0.23
N LEU A 88 6.48 -6.28 1.25
CA LEU A 88 6.54 -5.32 2.33
C LEU A 88 7.64 -5.76 3.33
N PRO A 89 8.48 -4.84 3.84
CA PRO A 89 9.50 -5.14 4.86
C PRO A 89 8.96 -5.94 6.05
N GLN A 90 7.74 -5.62 6.48
CA GLN A 90 7.06 -6.26 7.60
C GLN A 90 6.24 -7.52 7.22
N GLY A 91 6.27 -7.95 5.96
CA GLY A 91 5.55 -9.10 5.42
C GLY A 91 6.48 -10.27 5.13
N LYS A 92 6.20 -11.45 5.70
CA LYS A 92 6.98 -12.67 5.43
C LYS A 92 6.65 -13.31 4.08
N GLN A 93 5.43 -13.11 3.61
CA GLN A 93 4.94 -13.70 2.38
C GLN A 93 4.97 -12.68 1.23
N PRO A 94 5.25 -13.14 0.00
CA PRO A 94 5.08 -12.30 -1.18
C PRO A 94 3.61 -11.89 -1.32
N PRO A 95 3.33 -10.77 -2.02
CA PRO A 95 1.97 -10.43 -2.39
C PRO A 95 1.37 -11.48 -3.33
N TYR A 96 0.04 -11.53 -3.38
CA TYR A 96 -0.70 -12.22 -4.43
C TYR A 96 -1.67 -11.28 -5.14
N ARG A 97 -2.14 -11.69 -6.32
CA ARG A 97 -3.16 -10.99 -7.08
C ARG A 97 -4.55 -11.41 -6.60
N GLY A 98 -5.32 -10.46 -6.10
CA GLY A 98 -6.72 -10.63 -5.77
C GLY A 98 -7.63 -10.36 -6.97
N GLN A 99 -8.92 -10.19 -6.69
CA GLN A 99 -9.91 -9.75 -7.67
C GLN A 99 -9.53 -8.39 -8.25
N GLU A 100 -9.91 -8.14 -9.51
CA GLU A 100 -9.72 -6.85 -10.18
C GLU A 100 -8.28 -6.33 -10.12
N LEU A 101 -7.31 -7.25 -10.25
CA LEU A 101 -5.87 -6.99 -10.22
C LEU A 101 -5.34 -6.36 -8.91
N SER A 102 -6.15 -6.35 -7.85
CA SER A 102 -5.71 -5.92 -6.53
C SER A 102 -4.48 -6.71 -6.06
N VAL A 103 -3.66 -6.08 -5.24
CA VAL A 103 -2.44 -6.65 -4.67
C VAL A 103 -2.66 -6.82 -3.19
N GLU A 104 -2.54 -8.05 -2.69
CA GLU A 104 -2.75 -8.36 -1.28
C GLU A 104 -1.48 -8.96 -0.68
N TRP A 105 -1.05 -8.42 0.46
CA TRP A 105 -0.01 -9.02 1.30
C TRP A 105 -0.68 -9.73 2.47
N PRO A 106 -0.75 -11.07 2.44
CA PRO A 106 -1.45 -11.83 3.44
C PRO A 106 -0.73 -11.80 4.79
N GLY A 107 -1.52 -11.80 5.85
CA GLY A 107 -1.08 -12.07 7.20
C GLY A 107 -2.25 -12.44 8.09
N LYS A 108 -1.96 -13.19 9.16
CA LYS A 108 -3.00 -13.73 10.06
C LYS A 108 -3.71 -12.64 10.85
N THR A 109 -2.96 -11.68 11.39
CA THR A 109 -3.49 -10.58 12.23
C THR A 109 -3.52 -9.24 11.52
N ARG A 110 -2.77 -9.12 10.42
CA ARG A 110 -2.66 -7.91 9.62
C ARG A 110 -2.57 -8.28 8.16
N ARG A 111 -3.42 -7.68 7.35
CA ARG A 111 -3.46 -7.83 5.89
C ARG A 111 -3.31 -6.46 5.27
N TYR A 112 -2.47 -6.36 4.25
CA TYR A 112 -2.38 -5.15 3.44
C TYR A 112 -2.99 -5.41 2.07
N LYS A 113 -3.62 -4.39 1.51
CA LYS A 113 -4.22 -4.45 0.18
C LYS A 113 -3.98 -3.14 -0.56
N ALA A 114 -3.69 -3.23 -1.85
CA ALA A 114 -3.73 -2.11 -2.77
C ALA A 114 -4.69 -2.44 -3.92
N TYR A 115 -5.57 -1.51 -4.30
CA TYR A 115 -6.61 -1.76 -5.31
C TYR A 115 -7.09 -0.48 -6.00
N SER A 116 -7.67 -0.64 -7.19
CA SER A 116 -8.39 0.45 -7.87
C SER A 116 -9.74 0.64 -7.19
N LYS A 117 -10.00 1.85 -6.67
CA LYS A 117 -11.33 2.15 -6.12
C LYS A 117 -12.39 2.16 -7.19
N PHE A 118 -12.05 2.60 -8.40
CA PHE A 118 -12.93 2.58 -9.55
C PHE A 118 -13.48 1.18 -9.84
N LEU A 119 -12.62 0.17 -9.88
CA LEU A 119 -13.05 -1.21 -10.10
C LEU A 119 -13.86 -1.74 -8.90
N GLU A 120 -13.37 -1.49 -7.67
CA GLU A 120 -14.03 -1.98 -6.45
C GLU A 120 -15.44 -1.41 -6.24
N THR A 121 -15.69 -0.17 -6.68
CA THR A 121 -17.01 0.47 -6.61
C THR A 121 -17.87 0.21 -7.85
N HIS A 122 -17.52 -0.78 -8.67
CA HIS A 122 -18.23 -1.13 -9.90
C HIS A 122 -18.31 0.03 -10.92
N HIS A 123 -17.17 0.70 -11.12
CA HIS A 123 -16.96 1.79 -12.08
C HIS A 123 -17.65 3.12 -11.70
N ASP A 124 -17.67 3.46 -10.40
CA ASP A 124 -18.11 4.79 -9.94
C ASP A 124 -17.20 5.89 -10.52
N PRO A 125 -17.71 6.82 -11.36
CA PRO A 125 -16.89 7.86 -12.00
C PRO A 125 -16.07 8.70 -11.02
N ASP A 126 -16.59 8.95 -9.82
CA ASP A 126 -15.90 9.75 -8.81
C ASP A 126 -14.68 9.02 -8.21
N ALA A 127 -14.63 7.68 -8.37
CA ALA A 127 -13.51 6.84 -7.94
C ALA A 127 -12.44 6.64 -9.04
N MET A 128 -12.66 7.18 -10.24
CA MET A 128 -11.76 7.02 -11.38
C MET A 128 -10.36 7.54 -11.06
N GLY A 129 -9.35 6.71 -11.33
CA GLY A 129 -7.94 7.07 -11.10
C GLY A 129 -7.52 7.11 -9.63
N ILE A 130 -8.28 6.51 -8.72
CA ILE A 130 -7.92 6.40 -7.31
C ILE A 130 -7.37 5.02 -6.99
N LEU A 131 -6.10 4.98 -6.59
CA LEU A 131 -5.49 3.82 -5.96
C LEU A 131 -5.73 3.89 -4.45
N ARG A 132 -6.35 2.88 -3.85
CA ARG A 132 -6.44 2.76 -2.38
C ARG A 132 -5.43 1.77 -1.85
N ALA A 133 -4.66 2.20 -0.87
CA ALA A 133 -3.87 1.36 0.02
C ALA A 133 -4.64 1.17 1.32
N GLU A 134 -4.70 -0.07 1.82
CA GLU A 134 -5.47 -0.44 3.00
C GLU A 134 -4.67 -1.40 3.89
N ALA A 135 -4.72 -1.16 5.20
CA ALA A 135 -4.18 -2.02 6.24
C ALA A 135 -5.32 -2.50 7.14
N SER A 136 -5.72 -3.75 6.97
CA SER A 136 -6.70 -4.41 7.82
C SER A 136 -6.00 -5.10 8.97
N VAL A 137 -6.36 -4.72 10.19
CA VAL A 137 -5.83 -5.32 11.42
C VAL A 137 -6.98 -5.93 12.22
N GLN A 138 -6.85 -7.22 12.49
CA GLN A 138 -7.86 -8.02 13.17
C GLN A 138 -7.30 -8.61 14.45
N HIS A 139 -8.20 -8.86 15.40
CA HIS A 139 -7.94 -9.38 16.74
C HIS A 139 -7.25 -8.39 17.67
N SER A 140 -7.83 -8.25 18.87
CA SER A 140 -7.40 -7.28 19.86
C SER A 140 -5.96 -7.47 20.31
N TYR A 141 -5.35 -8.67 20.26
CA TYR A 141 -3.98 -8.86 20.73
C TYR A 141 -2.94 -8.01 19.97
N TYR A 142 -3.02 -7.96 18.63
CA TYR A 142 -2.06 -7.17 17.86
C TYR A 142 -2.29 -5.66 18.05
N LEU A 143 -3.55 -5.23 18.10
CA LEU A 143 -3.92 -3.84 18.41
C LEU A 143 -3.47 -3.43 19.81
N ARG A 144 -3.70 -4.28 20.82
CA ARG A 144 -3.22 -4.10 22.20
C ARG A 144 -1.71 -3.95 22.26
N ARG A 145 -0.97 -4.70 21.44
CA ARG A 145 0.49 -4.61 21.37
C ARG A 145 0.96 -3.30 20.76
N ILE A 146 0.35 -2.85 19.65
CA ILE A 146 0.67 -1.54 19.04
C ILE A 146 0.38 -0.42 20.03
N LEU A 147 -0.79 -0.45 20.66
CA LEU A 147 -1.28 0.59 21.56
C LEU A 147 -0.75 0.48 22.99
N LYS A 148 0.04 -0.56 23.29
CA LYS A 148 0.52 -0.90 24.64
C LYS A 148 -0.60 -0.88 25.69
N ALA A 149 -1.78 -1.40 25.34
CA ALA A 149 -3.00 -1.29 26.15
C ALA A 149 -3.62 -2.66 26.46
N LYS A 150 -4.29 -2.79 27.61
CA LYS A 150 -5.02 -4.03 28.00
C LYS A 150 -6.36 -4.19 27.28
N LYS A 151 -6.97 -3.08 26.87
CA LYS A 151 -8.19 -2.99 26.06
C LYS A 151 -7.95 -1.97 24.96
N VAL A 152 -8.67 -2.10 23.84
CA VAL A 152 -8.55 -1.21 22.70
C VAL A 152 -9.90 -0.51 22.48
N PRO A 153 -10.19 0.56 23.23
CA PRO A 153 -11.40 1.34 22.98
C PRO A 153 -11.30 2.02 21.62
N LEU A 154 -12.43 2.32 20.99
CA LEU A 154 -12.50 3.02 19.71
C LEU A 154 -11.69 4.34 19.71
N SER A 155 -11.73 5.09 20.82
CA SER A 155 -10.97 6.33 20.97
C SER A 155 -9.45 6.16 20.78
N SER A 156 -8.89 4.98 21.07
CA SER A 156 -7.46 4.71 20.95
C SER A 156 -7.00 4.40 19.53
N VAL A 157 -7.91 3.98 18.64
CA VAL A 157 -7.56 3.64 17.25
C VAL A 157 -7.77 4.77 16.27
N LEU A 158 -8.61 5.74 16.61
CA LEU A 158 -8.98 6.86 15.75
C LEU A 158 -8.05 8.06 15.94
N THR A 159 -6.74 7.81 15.92
CA THR A 159 -5.69 8.83 15.96
C THR A 159 -4.80 8.72 14.73
N LEU A 160 -4.20 9.83 14.31
CA LEU A 160 -3.25 9.83 13.19
C LEU A 160 -2.02 8.96 13.48
N GLU A 161 -1.56 8.91 14.72
CA GLU A 161 -0.45 8.05 15.16
C GLU A 161 -0.80 6.57 15.00
N THR A 162 -1.97 6.15 15.48
CA THR A 162 -2.41 4.75 15.32
C THR A 162 -2.60 4.42 13.85
N TRP A 163 -3.19 5.33 13.07
CA TRP A 163 -3.35 5.14 11.62
C TRP A 163 -2.01 4.92 10.93
N ALA A 164 -0.99 5.74 11.22
CA ALA A 164 0.35 5.58 10.66
C ALA A 164 0.98 4.24 11.08
N ALA A 165 0.83 3.84 12.34
CA ALA A 165 1.32 2.56 12.85
C ALA A 165 0.65 1.35 12.19
N LEU A 166 -0.66 1.43 11.90
CA LEU A 166 -1.42 0.38 11.20
C LEU A 166 -0.97 0.26 9.73
N MET A 167 -0.86 1.39 9.04
CA MET A 167 -0.42 1.47 7.64
C MET A 167 1.02 0.97 7.47
N GLY A 168 1.88 1.16 8.47
CA GLY A 168 3.26 0.69 8.45
C GLY A 168 4.02 1.24 7.24
N SER A 169 4.78 0.39 6.54
CA SER A 169 5.55 0.82 5.36
C SER A 169 4.74 0.90 4.06
N LEU A 170 3.46 0.49 4.05
CA LEU A 170 2.70 0.41 2.81
C LEU A 170 2.64 1.76 2.08
N PRO A 171 2.41 2.90 2.77
CA PRO A 171 2.45 4.21 2.11
C PRO A 171 3.78 4.49 1.44
N GLY A 172 4.91 4.33 2.14
CA GLY A 172 6.24 4.56 1.56
C GLY A 172 6.54 3.67 0.36
N VAL A 173 6.06 2.42 0.34
CA VAL A 173 6.22 1.53 -0.82
C VAL A 173 5.41 2.05 -2.01
N VAL A 174 4.19 2.54 -1.80
CA VAL A 174 3.37 3.13 -2.87
C VAL A 174 3.99 4.45 -3.34
N GLU A 175 4.33 5.34 -2.43
CA GLU A 175 4.92 6.65 -2.70
C GLU A 175 6.23 6.53 -3.50
N SER A 176 7.09 5.57 -3.16
CA SER A 176 8.32 5.28 -3.92
C SER A 176 8.08 4.93 -5.40
N LEU A 177 6.90 4.40 -5.74
CA LEU A 177 6.51 4.10 -7.12
C LEU A 177 5.89 5.32 -7.82
N LEU A 178 5.24 6.21 -7.05
CA LEU A 178 4.60 7.41 -7.57
C LEU A 178 5.60 8.52 -7.88
N GLU A 179 6.60 8.67 -7.02
CA GLU A 179 7.68 9.64 -7.20
C GLU A 179 8.58 9.29 -8.40
N GLY A 180 8.44 8.07 -8.93
CA GLY A 180 9.40 7.49 -9.86
C GLY A 180 10.67 7.18 -9.09
N VAL A 181 11.23 5.99 -9.27
CA VAL A 181 12.45 5.61 -8.56
C VAL A 181 13.64 6.39 -9.13
N THR A 182 13.85 7.63 -8.68
CA THR A 182 15.15 8.30 -8.79
C THR A 182 16.05 7.74 -7.69
N MET A 183 16.48 6.48 -7.85
CA MET A 183 17.55 5.94 -7.04
C MET A 183 18.86 6.56 -7.52
N ASP A 184 19.62 7.11 -6.58
CA ASP A 184 21.01 7.46 -6.88
C ASP A 184 21.86 6.18 -7.06
N ASP A 185 23.07 6.34 -7.61
CA ASP A 185 23.95 5.21 -7.94
C ASP A 185 24.31 4.37 -6.70
N LYS A 186 24.29 4.96 -5.50
CA LYS A 186 24.63 4.29 -4.25
C LYS A 186 23.46 3.45 -3.74
N GLU A 187 22.24 3.98 -3.76
CA GLU A 187 21.05 3.23 -3.41
C GLU A 187 20.82 2.05 -4.35
N LEU A 188 21.07 2.25 -5.66
CA LEU A 188 21.01 1.19 -6.66
C LEU A 188 22.06 0.10 -6.37
N LEU A 189 23.28 0.50 -6.01
CA LEU A 189 24.37 -0.41 -5.67
C LEU A 189 24.02 -1.23 -4.42
N ASP A 190 23.55 -0.58 -3.35
CA ASP A 190 23.21 -1.22 -2.09
C ASP A 190 22.07 -2.24 -2.28
N LEU A 191 21.00 -1.86 -2.99
CA LEU A 191 19.86 -2.74 -3.28
C LEU A 191 20.28 -3.97 -4.11
N LEU A 192 21.08 -3.76 -5.15
CA LEU A 192 21.53 -4.88 -5.99
C LEU A 192 22.51 -5.79 -5.24
N GLN A 193 23.37 -5.22 -4.39
CA GLN A 193 24.34 -5.99 -3.60
C GLN A 193 23.62 -6.91 -2.60
N GLU A 194 22.59 -6.40 -1.93
CA GLU A 194 21.77 -7.17 -1.00
C GLU A 194 21.10 -8.38 -1.68
N HIS A 195 20.68 -8.23 -2.93
CA HIS A 195 19.90 -9.25 -3.65
C HIS A 195 20.72 -10.25 -4.49
N TYR A 196 21.86 -9.84 -5.06
CA TYR A 196 22.54 -10.62 -6.11
C TYR A 196 24.05 -10.83 -5.91
N GLY A 197 24.69 -10.17 -4.94
CA GLY A 197 26.14 -10.24 -4.70
C GLY A 197 27.00 -9.49 -5.73
N GLY A 198 28.26 -9.19 -5.38
CA GLY A 198 29.09 -8.16 -6.04
C GLY A 198 29.30 -8.29 -7.55
N GLU A 199 29.61 -9.47 -8.08
CA GLU A 199 29.96 -9.64 -9.50
C GLU A 199 28.75 -9.44 -10.44
N ARG A 200 27.56 -9.80 -9.96
CA ARG A 200 26.32 -9.69 -10.73
C ARG A 200 25.75 -8.26 -10.70
N VAL A 201 26.08 -7.49 -9.67
CA VAL A 201 25.66 -6.09 -9.49
C VAL A 201 26.23 -5.19 -10.57
N LEU A 202 27.54 -5.25 -10.83
CA LEU A 202 28.21 -4.40 -11.84
C LEU A 202 27.56 -4.57 -13.22
N LYS A 203 27.19 -5.81 -13.57
CA LYS A 203 26.51 -6.11 -14.83
C LYS A 203 25.10 -5.51 -14.91
N LEU A 204 24.37 -5.49 -13.80
CA LEU A 204 23.02 -4.92 -13.73
C LEU A 204 23.05 -3.39 -13.72
N ILE A 205 24.02 -2.78 -13.03
CA ILE A 205 24.26 -1.33 -13.06
C ILE A 205 24.65 -0.88 -14.48
N GLY A 206 25.61 -1.56 -15.11
CA GLY A 206 26.01 -1.26 -16.48
C GLY A 206 24.86 -1.43 -17.48
N PHE A 207 23.97 -2.40 -17.26
CA PHE A 207 22.75 -2.56 -18.04
C PHE A 207 21.81 -1.35 -17.86
N CYS A 208 21.55 -0.89 -16.64
CA CYS A 208 20.75 0.30 -16.36
C CYS A 208 21.34 1.58 -16.99
N GLN A 209 22.64 1.80 -16.82
CA GLN A 209 23.34 2.98 -17.37
C GLN A 209 23.29 3.02 -18.91
N LEU A 210 23.45 1.87 -19.57
CA LEU A 210 23.34 1.79 -21.03
C LEU A 210 21.91 1.97 -21.50
N TYR A 211 20.92 1.47 -20.76
CA TYR A 211 19.50 1.57 -21.11
C TYR A 211 19.02 3.03 -21.14
N GLN A 212 19.55 3.87 -20.25
CA GLN A 212 19.20 5.29 -20.14
C GLN A 212 19.78 6.18 -21.23
N ARG A 213 20.75 5.69 -22.02
CA ARG A 213 21.32 6.48 -23.11
C ARG A 213 20.32 6.59 -24.27
N PRO A 214 20.35 7.68 -25.06
CA PRO A 214 19.59 7.75 -26.30
C PRO A 214 19.91 6.54 -27.20
N GLY A 215 18.89 5.78 -27.61
CA GLY A 215 19.05 4.52 -28.37
C GLY A 215 19.63 3.35 -27.57
N GLY A 216 19.68 3.46 -26.25
CA GLY A 216 20.27 2.49 -25.33
C GLY A 216 19.56 1.13 -25.34
N GLU A 217 18.23 1.13 -25.47
CA GLU A 217 17.46 -0.11 -25.56
C GLU A 217 17.78 -0.89 -26.85
N GLU A 218 17.83 -0.22 -28.00
CA GLU A 218 18.23 -0.83 -29.28
C GLU A 218 19.65 -1.36 -29.22
N LEU A 219 20.57 -0.61 -28.61
CA LEU A 219 21.96 -1.02 -28.42
C LEU A 219 22.06 -2.27 -27.55
N LEU A 220 21.37 -2.31 -26.41
CA LEU A 220 21.36 -3.47 -25.52
C LEU A 220 20.76 -4.71 -26.19
N ARG A 221 19.72 -4.55 -27.01
CA ARG A 221 19.13 -5.66 -27.80
C ARG A 221 20.08 -6.20 -28.88
N ARG A 222 21.05 -5.39 -29.34
CA ARG A 222 22.11 -5.81 -30.28
C ARG A 222 23.29 -6.49 -29.58
N ILE A 223 23.70 -5.97 -28.42
CA ILE A 223 24.89 -6.46 -27.69
C ILE A 223 24.57 -7.77 -26.94
N TYR A 224 23.38 -7.88 -26.36
CA TYR A 224 22.98 -9.08 -25.63
C TYR A 224 22.21 -10.05 -26.53
N SER A 225 22.41 -11.35 -26.32
CA SER A 225 21.50 -12.35 -26.89
C SER A 225 20.07 -12.11 -26.40
N ARG A 226 19.07 -12.50 -27.20
CA ARG A 226 17.66 -12.32 -26.83
C ARG A 226 17.34 -12.85 -25.42
N GLN A 227 17.82 -14.05 -25.10
CA GLN A 227 17.68 -14.61 -23.75
C GLN A 227 18.45 -13.82 -22.70
N GLY A 228 19.67 -13.35 -22.99
CA GLY A 228 20.48 -12.54 -22.07
C GLY A 228 19.81 -11.22 -21.72
N TYR A 229 19.30 -10.49 -22.72
CA TYR A 229 18.57 -9.24 -22.52
C TYR A 229 17.35 -9.43 -21.62
N HIS A 230 16.49 -10.41 -21.94
CA HIS A 230 15.29 -10.66 -21.14
C HIS A 230 15.63 -11.16 -19.73
N LYS A 231 16.69 -11.94 -19.57
CA LYS A 231 17.17 -12.39 -18.25
C LYS A 231 17.59 -11.20 -17.38
N LEU A 232 18.39 -10.27 -17.90
CA LEU A 232 18.83 -9.10 -17.13
C LEU A 232 17.67 -8.15 -16.82
N LYS A 233 16.78 -7.89 -17.78
CA LYS A 233 15.58 -7.09 -17.57
C LYS A 233 14.64 -7.72 -16.52
N LYS A 234 14.52 -9.04 -16.52
CA LYS A 234 13.76 -9.77 -15.50
C LYS A 234 14.37 -9.64 -14.10
N LEU A 235 15.69 -9.79 -13.98
CA LEU A 235 16.39 -9.62 -12.69
C LEU A 235 16.16 -8.23 -12.10
N LEU A 236 16.27 -7.17 -12.90
CA LEU A 236 15.97 -5.80 -12.43
C LEU A 236 14.49 -5.66 -12.01
N LYS A 237 13.57 -6.22 -12.80
CA LYS A 237 12.13 -6.18 -12.49
C LYS A 237 11.79 -6.95 -11.20
N ASP A 238 12.46 -8.06 -10.93
CA ASP A 238 12.24 -8.88 -9.73
C ASP A 238 12.59 -8.13 -8.43
N VAL A 239 13.45 -7.11 -8.49
CA VAL A 239 13.75 -6.17 -7.39
C VAL A 239 13.04 -4.81 -7.55
N GLY A 240 12.10 -4.71 -8.49
CA GLY A 240 11.28 -3.52 -8.69
C GLY A 240 11.97 -2.38 -9.44
N ILE A 241 13.10 -2.62 -10.11
CA ILE A 241 13.81 -1.63 -10.92
C ILE A 241 13.31 -1.69 -12.37
N ASP A 242 12.87 -0.54 -12.90
CA ASP A 242 12.73 -0.33 -14.34
C ASP A 242 13.99 0.39 -14.87
N PRO A 243 14.81 -0.26 -15.73
CA PRO A 243 16.03 0.34 -16.24
C PRO A 243 15.82 1.68 -16.97
N GLY A 244 14.62 1.95 -17.50
CA GLY A 244 14.29 3.22 -18.16
C GLY A 244 13.91 4.36 -17.20
N GLN A 245 13.69 4.07 -15.92
CA GLN A 245 13.26 5.05 -14.92
C GLN A 245 14.31 5.35 -13.84
N VAL A 246 15.41 4.61 -13.82
CA VAL A 246 16.56 4.91 -12.96
C VAL A 246 17.24 6.18 -13.48
N LYS A 247 17.69 7.07 -12.59
CA LYS A 247 18.58 8.20 -12.93
C LYS A 247 19.99 7.87 -12.47
N THR A 248 20.79 7.24 -13.34
CA THR A 248 22.21 7.08 -13.01
C THR A 248 22.95 8.38 -13.28
N GLY A 249 23.49 9.00 -12.23
CA GLY A 249 24.19 10.26 -12.32
C GLY A 249 25.62 10.04 -12.81
N GLY A 250 25.89 10.29 -14.09
CA GLY A 250 27.21 10.64 -14.64
C GLY A 250 28.38 9.68 -14.37
N GLN A 251 28.90 9.07 -15.45
CA GLN A 251 30.21 8.39 -15.54
C GLN A 251 30.81 7.89 -14.21
N LEU A 252 30.66 6.58 -13.93
CA LEU A 252 31.54 5.89 -12.98
C LEU A 252 33.00 6.27 -13.27
N PRO A 253 33.80 6.67 -12.27
CA PRO A 253 35.21 6.93 -12.49
C PRO A 253 35.82 5.65 -13.03
N LEU A 254 36.41 5.75 -14.22
CA LEU A 254 37.28 4.71 -14.77
C LEU A 254 38.36 4.47 -13.71
N VAL A 255 38.25 3.34 -13.01
CA VAL A 255 39.31 2.84 -12.14
C VAL A 255 40.50 2.55 -13.06
N LYS A 256 41.53 3.39 -12.95
CA LYS A 256 42.86 3.11 -13.50
C LYS A 256 43.56 2.05 -12.67
#